data_AF-A0A075HRB6-F1
#
_entry.id   AF-A0A075HRB6-F1
#
_cell.length_a   1.000
_cell.length_b   1.000
_cell.length_c   1.000
_cell.angle_alpha   90.00
_cell.angle_beta   90.00
_cell.angle_gamma   90.00
#
_symmetry.space_group_name_H-M   'P 1'
#
loop_
_entity.id
_entity.type
_entity.pdbx_description
1 polymer ?
#
loop_
_entity_poly.entity_id
_entity_poly.type
_entity_poly.pdbx_seq_one_letter_code
_entity_poly.pdbx_strand_id
1 'polypeptide(L)'
;MLEWFKLSDAELAAVLQSAKDLKDDIEALVVEVRDLDQQHSNNTMLNPTTEATDLHLQAVTLEGQKTQNSLRVATTRSRLARITGTTRGIEGIAQVSITNPSPGFSRRELKSADPDLYNDYLTIPEFKVSVKILDKPTPGNYPNLVADKKQAAAAAPNVDPNNVTPDKESRTTDAVQLHSEYIDLVSQGGAIDRDLLLVKMKLKVLCGQAKGIDGIIEYVREDRMTFDEDSFEADNPALYAQFTVQRPPQRRFSVMRSRGY
;
A
#
# COMPACT_ATOMS: atom_id res chain seq x y z
N MET A 1 -29.78 7.17 -6.10
CA MET A 1 -29.53 8.10 -4.99
C MET A 1 -28.13 7.84 -4.48
N LEU A 2 -27.30 8.87 -4.41
CA LEU A 2 -25.94 8.81 -3.87
C LEU A 2 -26.04 8.75 -2.33
N GLU A 3 -25.77 7.60 -1.72
CA GLU A 3 -25.67 7.51 -0.27
C GLU A 3 -24.30 8.04 0.19
N TRP A 4 -24.31 9.31 0.58
CA TRP A 4 -23.29 9.92 1.39
C TRP A 4 -23.44 9.39 2.83
N PHE A 5 -22.32 9.13 3.50
CA PHE A 5 -22.22 8.67 4.89
C PHE A 5 -23.27 9.34 5.79
N LYS A 6 -24.25 8.57 6.29
CA LYS A 6 -25.13 9.04 7.39
C LYS A 6 -24.40 8.82 8.70
N LEU A 7 -23.58 9.80 9.08
CA LEU A 7 -23.11 9.92 10.46
C LEU A 7 -24.24 10.56 11.27
N SER A 8 -24.53 10.01 12.45
CA SER A 8 -25.28 10.75 13.47
C SER A 8 -24.49 12.00 13.89
N ASP A 9 -25.18 12.99 14.47
CA ASP A 9 -24.51 14.21 14.96
C ASP A 9 -23.37 13.90 15.94
N ALA A 10 -23.55 12.85 16.77
CA ALA A 10 -22.52 12.39 17.70
C ALA A 10 -21.31 11.78 16.97
N GLU A 11 -21.53 10.95 15.95
CA GLU A 11 -20.45 10.37 15.14
C GLU A 11 -19.72 11.45 14.34
N LEU A 12 -20.46 12.42 13.77
CA LEU A 12 -19.87 13.55 13.06
C LEU A 12 -19.02 14.40 14.01
N ALA A 13 -19.50 14.71 15.21
CA ALA A 13 -18.74 15.44 16.21
C ALA A 13 -17.46 14.70 16.62
N ALA A 14 -17.53 13.38 16.82
CA ALA A 14 -16.37 12.55 17.14
C ALA A 14 -15.32 12.54 16.00
N VAL A 15 -15.76 12.43 14.75
CA VAL A 15 -14.87 12.51 13.57
C VAL A 15 -14.20 13.88 13.48
N LEU A 16 -14.97 14.96 13.66
CA LEU A 16 -14.43 16.33 13.65
C LEU A 16 -13.41 16.56 14.77
N GLN A 17 -13.66 16.01 15.96
CA GLN A 17 -12.72 16.10 17.07
C GLN A 17 -11.44 15.31 16.77
N SER A 18 -11.55 14.07 16.31
CA SER A 18 -10.38 13.27 15.93
C SER A 18 -9.55 13.91 14.81
N ALA A 19 -10.19 14.63 13.87
CA ALA A 19 -9.50 15.36 12.83
C ALA A 19 -8.74 16.58 13.37
N LYS A 20 -9.31 17.30 14.36
CA LYS A 20 -8.64 18.40 15.06
C LYS A 20 -7.44 17.90 15.86
N ASP A 21 -7.63 16.84 16.64
CA ASP A 21 -6.54 16.26 17.45
C ASP A 21 -5.38 15.83 16.55
N LEU A 22 -5.67 15.17 15.42
CA LEU A 22 -4.63 14.82 14.44
C LEU A 22 -3.94 16.04 13.85
N LYS A 23 -4.69 17.11 13.53
CA LYS A 23 -4.11 18.37 13.02
C LYS A 23 -3.12 18.93 14.05
N ASP A 24 -3.54 19.04 15.30
CA ASP A 24 -2.75 19.64 16.37
C ASP A 24 -1.49 18.80 16.65
N ASP A 25 -1.59 17.47 16.56
CA ASP A 25 -0.46 16.55 16.74
C ASP A 25 0.59 16.64 15.61
N ILE A 26 0.20 17.00 14.39
CA ILE A 26 1.09 16.96 13.22
C ILE A 26 1.50 18.31 12.67
N GLU A 27 0.81 19.41 13.00
CA GLU A 27 0.96 20.70 12.29
C GLU A 27 2.42 21.19 12.27
N ALA A 28 3.08 21.17 13.42
CA ALA A 28 4.50 21.54 13.50
C ALA A 28 5.41 20.53 12.79
N LEU A 29 5.15 19.23 12.99
CA LEU A 29 5.94 18.16 12.39
C LEU A 29 5.85 18.14 10.87
N VAL A 30 4.70 18.47 10.29
CA VAL A 30 4.48 18.46 8.83
C VAL A 30 5.34 19.52 8.16
N VAL A 31 5.45 20.72 8.72
CA VAL A 31 6.27 21.79 8.15
C VAL A 31 7.74 21.37 8.17
N GLU A 32 8.24 20.92 9.32
CA GLU A 32 9.63 20.52 9.48
C GLU A 32 10.00 19.31 8.61
N VAL A 33 9.16 18.27 8.60
CA VAL A 33 9.39 17.08 7.78
C VAL A 33 9.33 17.41 6.29
N ARG A 34 8.44 18.31 5.86
CA ARG A 34 8.38 18.74 4.45
C ARG A 34 9.66 19.45 4.04
N ASP A 35 10.18 20.32 4.90
CA ASP A 35 11.40 21.06 4.60
C ASP A 35 12.62 20.10 4.59
N LEU A 36 12.65 19.10 5.49
CA LEU A 36 13.64 18.02 5.45
C LEU A 36 13.52 17.16 4.18
N ASP A 37 12.30 16.79 3.77
CA ASP A 37 12.00 16.01 2.57
C ASP A 37 12.34 16.75 1.25
N GLN A 38 12.88 17.97 1.31
CA GLN A 38 13.41 18.71 0.16
C GLN A 38 14.94 18.85 0.17
N GLN A 39 15.60 18.31 1.20
CA GLN A 39 17.05 18.44 1.40
C GLN A 39 17.73 17.07 1.35
N HIS A 40 18.91 17.02 0.74
CA HIS A 40 19.71 15.80 0.72
C HIS A 40 20.07 15.39 2.14
N SER A 41 19.96 14.08 2.44
CA SER A 41 20.56 13.54 3.64
C SER A 41 22.08 13.64 3.53
N ASN A 42 22.75 14.00 4.62
CA ASN A 42 24.19 13.85 4.73
C ASN A 42 24.58 12.39 5.02
N ASN A 43 25.87 12.08 4.95
CA ASN A 43 26.36 10.71 5.13
C ASN A 43 26.44 10.24 6.60
N THR A 44 25.96 11.03 7.55
CA THR A 44 26.06 10.74 9.00
C THR A 44 24.96 9.79 9.44
N MET A 45 25.33 8.80 10.26
CA MET A 45 24.40 7.99 11.04
C MET A 45 24.47 8.47 12.49
N LEU A 46 23.32 8.81 13.07
CA LEU A 46 23.26 9.24 14.48
C LEU A 46 23.28 8.03 15.41
N ASN A 47 23.83 8.22 16.61
CA ASN A 47 23.66 7.24 17.69
C ASN A 47 22.22 7.31 18.24
N PRO A 48 21.65 6.17 18.68
CA PRO A 48 20.32 6.14 19.25
C PRO A 48 20.24 6.95 20.55
N THR A 49 19.20 7.77 20.67
CA THR A 49 18.81 8.44 21.93
C THR A 49 17.70 7.65 22.61
N THR A 50 17.44 7.93 23.90
CA THR A 50 16.29 7.33 24.61
C THR A 50 14.97 7.64 23.89
N GLU A 51 14.76 8.88 23.49
CA GLU A 51 13.55 9.29 22.76
C GLU A 51 13.40 8.56 21.42
N ALA A 52 14.48 8.47 20.63
CA ALA A 52 14.46 7.73 19.38
C ALA A 52 14.16 6.24 19.61
N THR A 53 14.68 5.66 20.68
CA THR A 53 14.46 4.25 21.05
C THR A 53 13.00 4.01 21.44
N ASP A 54 12.40 4.90 22.22
CA ASP A 54 10.99 4.80 22.62
C ASP A 54 10.04 4.92 21.41
N LEU A 55 10.35 5.84 20.49
CA LEU A 55 9.62 5.98 19.23
C LEU A 55 9.82 4.75 18.33
N HIS A 56 11.02 4.18 18.31
CA HIS A 56 11.30 2.95 17.57
C HIS A 56 10.45 1.78 18.07
N LEU A 57 10.40 1.55 19.39
CA LEU A 57 9.57 0.48 19.97
C LEU A 57 8.09 0.65 19.63
N GLN A 58 7.59 1.88 19.62
CA GLN A 58 6.24 2.20 19.15
C GLN A 58 6.07 1.88 17.66
N ALA A 59 7.02 2.30 16.80
CA ALA A 59 6.98 2.03 15.37
C ALA A 59 7.01 0.54 15.05
N VAL A 60 7.88 -0.23 15.71
CA VAL A 60 8.00 -1.69 15.57
C VAL A 60 6.69 -2.37 15.97
N THR A 61 6.07 -1.94 17.06
CA THR A 61 4.76 -2.44 17.50
C THR A 61 3.67 -2.16 16.45
N LEU A 62 3.59 -0.92 15.95
CA LEU A 62 2.63 -0.50 14.94
C LEU A 62 2.84 -1.22 13.59
N GLU A 63 4.09 -1.40 13.13
CA GLU A 63 4.41 -2.18 11.92
C GLU A 63 4.01 -3.66 12.08
N GLY A 64 4.17 -4.22 13.30
CA GLY A 64 3.68 -5.55 13.64
C GLY A 64 2.15 -5.66 13.58
N GLN A 65 1.43 -4.70 14.16
CA GLN A 65 -0.02 -4.62 14.07
C GLN A 65 -0.51 -4.44 12.62
N LYS A 66 0.15 -3.57 11.85
CA LYS A 66 -0.12 -3.37 10.42
C LYS A 66 0.05 -4.65 9.62
N THR A 67 1.11 -5.40 9.89
CA THR A 67 1.37 -6.69 9.25
C THR A 67 0.28 -7.71 9.56
N GLN A 68 -0.09 -7.86 10.83
CA GLN A 68 -1.18 -8.76 11.24
C GLN A 68 -2.53 -8.36 10.61
N ASN A 69 -2.86 -7.06 10.63
CA ASN A 69 -4.08 -6.53 10.03
C ASN A 69 -4.12 -6.80 8.52
N SER A 70 -3.01 -6.56 7.81
CA SER A 70 -2.90 -6.85 6.37
C SER A 70 -3.11 -8.33 6.04
N LEU A 71 -2.56 -9.23 6.87
CA LEU A 71 -2.79 -10.67 6.73
C LEU A 71 -4.28 -11.03 6.91
N ARG A 72 -4.93 -10.48 7.95
CA ARG A 72 -6.37 -10.68 8.19
C ARG A 72 -7.23 -10.13 7.04
N VAL A 73 -6.93 -8.92 6.55
CA VAL A 73 -7.59 -8.33 5.38
C VAL A 73 -7.46 -9.26 4.16
N ALA A 74 -6.26 -9.80 3.90
CA ALA A 74 -6.04 -10.72 2.79
C ALA A 74 -6.83 -12.04 2.94
N THR A 75 -6.92 -12.58 4.17
CA THR A 75 -7.73 -13.76 4.49
C THR A 75 -9.22 -13.48 4.22
N THR A 76 -9.78 -12.40 4.76
CA THR A 76 -11.19 -12.04 4.59
C THR A 76 -11.53 -11.76 3.13
N ARG A 77 -10.64 -11.06 2.39
CA ARG A 77 -10.78 -10.87 0.94
C ARG A 77 -10.81 -12.20 0.19
N SER A 78 -9.98 -13.17 0.56
CA SER A 78 -9.97 -14.50 -0.09
C SER A 78 -11.25 -15.28 0.21
N ARG A 79 -11.78 -15.19 1.44
CA ARG A 79 -13.07 -15.80 1.82
C ARG A 79 -14.24 -15.20 1.03
N LEU A 80 -14.26 -13.88 0.83
CA LEU A 80 -15.26 -13.22 -0.02
C LEU A 80 -15.09 -13.59 -1.51
N ALA A 81 -13.84 -13.71 -1.99
CA ALA A 81 -13.57 -14.16 -3.35
C ALA A 81 -14.03 -15.61 -3.60
N ARG A 82 -13.95 -16.47 -2.57
CA ARG A 82 -14.51 -17.83 -2.60
C ARG A 82 -16.03 -17.81 -2.77
N ILE A 83 -16.75 -17.00 -1.98
CA ILE A 83 -18.21 -16.86 -2.10
C ILE A 83 -18.59 -16.31 -3.48
N THR A 84 -17.83 -15.33 -3.98
CA THR A 84 -18.05 -14.74 -5.31
C THR A 84 -17.93 -15.78 -6.44
N GLY A 85 -17.06 -16.76 -6.29
CA GLY A 85 -16.89 -17.81 -7.28
C GLY A 85 -16.53 -17.24 -8.66
N THR A 86 -17.30 -17.66 -9.67
CA THR A 86 -17.17 -17.24 -11.07
C THR A 86 -17.99 -16.01 -11.44
N THR A 87 -18.72 -15.40 -10.51
CA THR A 87 -19.64 -14.28 -10.82
C THR A 87 -18.93 -12.92 -10.88
N ARG A 88 -19.68 -11.86 -11.25
CA ARG A 88 -19.22 -10.46 -11.21
C ARG A 88 -19.14 -9.87 -9.81
N GLY A 89 -19.41 -10.63 -8.75
CA GLY A 89 -19.32 -10.15 -7.38
C GLY A 89 -20.47 -10.59 -6.50
N ILE A 90 -20.60 -9.94 -5.35
CA ILE A 90 -21.70 -10.12 -4.41
C ILE A 90 -22.39 -8.76 -4.30
N GLU A 91 -23.72 -8.72 -4.43
CA GLU A 91 -24.48 -7.47 -4.37
C GLU A 91 -24.09 -6.59 -3.17
N GLY A 92 -23.66 -5.35 -3.43
CA GLY A 92 -23.26 -4.38 -2.41
C GLY A 92 -22.00 -4.70 -1.59
N ILE A 93 -21.35 -5.86 -1.80
CA ILE A 93 -20.23 -6.34 -0.97
C ILE A 93 -18.94 -6.46 -1.78
N ALA A 94 -18.99 -7.07 -2.97
CA ALA A 94 -17.79 -7.33 -3.76
C ALA A 94 -18.07 -7.18 -5.25
N GLN A 95 -17.01 -6.90 -6.01
CA GLN A 95 -17.06 -6.72 -7.45
C GLN A 95 -15.86 -7.40 -8.11
N VAL A 96 -16.13 -8.03 -9.24
CA VAL A 96 -15.13 -8.54 -10.17
C VAL A 96 -15.20 -7.73 -11.46
N SER A 97 -14.08 -7.11 -11.82
CA SER A 97 -13.89 -6.47 -13.12
C SER A 97 -12.92 -7.27 -13.97
N ILE A 98 -13.18 -7.31 -15.27
CA ILE A 98 -12.24 -7.84 -16.27
C ILE A 98 -11.60 -6.63 -16.92
N THR A 99 -10.28 -6.52 -16.82
CA THR A 99 -9.51 -5.45 -17.45
C THR A 99 -8.69 -6.00 -18.59
N ASN A 100 -8.81 -5.40 -19.76
CA ASN A 100 -7.96 -5.65 -20.91
C ASN A 100 -6.92 -4.53 -20.98
N PRO A 101 -5.75 -4.71 -20.34
CA PRO A 101 -4.72 -3.69 -20.39
C PRO A 101 -4.27 -3.44 -21.83
N SER A 102 -4.03 -2.18 -22.18
CA SER A 102 -3.36 -1.85 -23.44
C SER A 102 -1.94 -2.43 -23.45
N PRO A 103 -1.34 -2.61 -24.64
CA PRO A 103 0.10 -2.82 -24.74
C PRO A 103 0.83 -1.71 -23.97
N GLY A 104 1.95 -2.06 -23.36
CA GLY A 104 2.80 -1.09 -22.70
C GLY A 104 4.24 -1.54 -22.70
N PHE A 105 5.14 -0.57 -22.80
CA PHE A 105 6.57 -0.79 -22.78
C PHE A 105 7.01 -1.46 -21.46
N SER A 106 7.88 -2.45 -21.59
CA SER A 106 8.37 -3.26 -20.48
C SER A 106 9.83 -2.92 -20.18
N ARG A 107 10.04 -1.86 -19.38
CA ARG A 107 11.36 -1.49 -18.82
C ARG A 107 12.11 -2.68 -18.21
N ARG A 108 11.36 -3.61 -17.58
CA ARG A 108 11.90 -4.83 -16.97
C ARG A 108 12.48 -5.78 -18.01
N GLU A 109 11.80 -5.96 -19.14
CA GLU A 109 12.26 -6.85 -20.20
C GLU A 109 13.44 -6.27 -20.95
N LEU A 110 13.41 -4.96 -21.25
CA LEU A 110 14.58 -4.25 -21.79
C LEU A 110 15.78 -4.44 -20.84
N LYS A 111 15.63 -4.11 -19.56
CA LYS A 111 16.72 -4.26 -18.58
C LYS A 111 17.23 -5.69 -18.45
N SER A 112 16.37 -6.69 -18.63
CA SER A 112 16.78 -8.09 -18.57
C SER A 112 17.50 -8.56 -19.82
N ALA A 113 17.16 -7.99 -20.99
CA ALA A 113 17.75 -8.36 -22.27
C ALA A 113 19.05 -7.59 -22.55
N ASP A 114 19.06 -6.30 -22.21
CA ASP A 114 20.17 -5.39 -22.40
C ASP A 114 20.25 -4.39 -21.22
N PRO A 115 20.95 -4.78 -20.14
CA PRO A 115 21.13 -3.92 -18.97
C PRO A 115 21.92 -2.64 -19.26
N ASP A 116 22.87 -2.69 -20.20
CA ASP A 116 23.76 -1.56 -20.49
C ASP A 116 22.99 -0.48 -21.25
N LEU A 117 22.26 -0.86 -22.31
CA LEU A 117 21.35 0.06 -23.00
C LEU A 117 20.29 0.63 -22.05
N TYR A 118 19.74 -0.18 -21.14
CA TYR A 118 18.81 0.34 -20.14
C TYR A 118 19.45 1.42 -19.25
N ASN A 119 20.70 1.22 -18.84
CA ASN A 119 21.42 2.14 -17.97
C ASN A 119 21.78 3.45 -18.69
N ASP A 120 22.05 3.42 -20.00
CA ASP A 120 22.31 4.61 -20.81
C ASP A 120 21.13 5.60 -20.80
N TYR A 121 19.91 5.11 -20.59
CA TYR A 121 18.68 5.90 -20.52
C TYR A 121 18.23 6.21 -19.08
N LEU A 122 19.05 5.95 -18.06
CA LEU A 122 18.82 6.46 -16.71
C LEU A 122 19.31 7.92 -16.61
N THR A 123 18.55 8.84 -17.20
CA THR A 123 18.99 10.24 -17.39
C THR A 123 18.11 11.27 -16.69
N ILE A 124 16.89 10.92 -16.29
CA ILE A 124 15.99 11.86 -15.61
C ILE A 124 16.27 11.83 -14.10
N PRO A 125 16.79 12.92 -13.50
CA PRO A 125 16.96 12.99 -12.05
C PRO A 125 15.60 13.09 -11.36
N GLU A 126 15.34 12.19 -10.41
CA GLU A 126 14.19 12.22 -9.53
C GLU A 126 14.68 12.34 -8.08
N PHE A 127 14.26 13.38 -7.37
CA PHE A 127 14.54 13.51 -5.96
C PHE A 127 13.72 12.49 -5.17
N LYS A 128 14.40 11.53 -4.52
CA LYS A 128 13.76 10.40 -3.85
C LYS A 128 13.91 10.50 -2.34
N VAL A 129 12.78 10.37 -1.66
CA VAL A 129 12.72 10.20 -0.20
C VAL A 129 12.44 8.73 0.14
N SER A 130 13.31 8.13 0.95
CA SER A 130 13.16 6.75 1.43
C SER A 130 13.21 6.71 2.95
N VAL A 131 12.22 6.05 3.56
CA VAL A 131 12.12 5.88 5.02
C VAL A 131 11.89 4.41 5.34
N LYS A 132 12.70 3.85 6.22
CA LYS A 132 12.59 2.46 6.65
C LYS A 132 12.83 2.36 8.16
N ILE A 133 11.83 1.85 8.86
CA ILE A 133 11.97 1.41 10.26
C ILE A 133 12.72 0.08 10.25
N LEU A 134 13.79 0.00 11.03
CA LEU A 134 14.61 -1.21 11.16
C LEU A 134 13.93 -2.23 12.09
N ASP A 135 14.39 -3.48 12.05
CA ASP A 135 13.98 -4.58 12.96
C ASP A 135 12.47 -4.79 13.16
N LYS A 136 11.66 -4.34 12.21
CA LYS A 136 10.21 -4.51 12.27
C LYS A 136 9.78 -5.96 12.02
N PRO A 137 8.68 -6.43 12.63
CA PRO A 137 8.17 -7.76 12.37
C PRO A 137 7.79 -7.94 10.91
N THR A 138 8.03 -9.15 10.40
CA THR A 138 7.66 -9.59 9.06
C THR A 138 6.50 -10.59 9.15
N PRO A 139 5.84 -10.95 8.03
CA PRO A 139 4.83 -12.01 8.06
C PRO A 139 5.31 -13.33 8.69
N GLY A 140 6.61 -13.65 8.59
CA GLY A 140 7.19 -14.85 9.19
C GLY A 140 7.09 -14.89 10.72
N ASN A 141 6.96 -13.73 11.38
CA ASN A 141 6.73 -13.64 12.82
C ASN A 141 5.29 -14.02 13.23
N TYR A 142 4.38 -14.23 12.27
CA TYR A 142 2.96 -14.54 12.49
C TYR A 142 2.52 -15.80 11.73
N PRO A 143 3.10 -16.97 12.01
CA PRO A 143 2.92 -18.18 11.20
C PRO A 143 1.45 -18.62 11.09
N ASN A 144 0.65 -18.47 12.14
CA ASN A 144 -0.78 -18.83 12.12
C ASN A 144 -1.56 -17.96 11.13
N LEU A 145 -1.34 -16.64 11.13
CA LEU A 145 -2.01 -15.74 10.19
C LEU A 145 -1.56 -15.97 8.74
N VAL A 146 -0.30 -16.35 8.54
CA VAL A 146 0.22 -16.75 7.22
C VAL A 146 -0.45 -18.04 6.75
N ALA A 147 -0.61 -19.02 7.63
CA ALA A 147 -1.30 -20.28 7.33
C ALA A 147 -2.77 -20.02 6.98
N ASP A 148 -3.49 -19.22 7.78
CA ASP A 148 -4.89 -18.86 7.53
C ASP A 148 -5.06 -18.17 6.17
N LYS A 149 -4.18 -17.21 5.86
CA LYS A 149 -4.17 -16.52 4.56
C LYS A 149 -3.96 -17.51 3.42
N LYS A 150 -3.00 -18.43 3.57
CA LYS A 150 -2.70 -19.44 2.54
C LYS A 150 -3.87 -20.40 2.34
N GLN A 151 -4.49 -20.88 3.42
CA GLN A 151 -5.65 -21.76 3.36
C GLN A 151 -6.84 -21.07 2.70
N ALA A 152 -7.14 -19.82 3.09
CA ALA A 152 -8.23 -19.05 2.49
C ALA A 152 -8.00 -18.75 1.01
N ALA A 153 -6.76 -18.44 0.62
CA ALA A 153 -6.41 -18.23 -0.78
C ALA A 153 -6.52 -19.52 -1.61
N ALA A 154 -6.08 -20.66 -1.08
CA ALA A 154 -6.22 -21.95 -1.76
C ALA A 154 -7.68 -22.41 -1.92
N ALA A 155 -8.56 -22.00 -1.01
CA ALA A 155 -9.99 -22.28 -1.09
C ALA A 155 -10.75 -21.35 -2.05
N ALA A 156 -10.17 -20.23 -2.47
CA ALA A 156 -10.76 -19.35 -3.46
C ALA A 156 -10.50 -19.88 -4.88
N PRO A 157 -11.51 -19.92 -5.77
CA PRO A 157 -11.32 -20.46 -7.10
C PRO A 157 -10.42 -19.55 -7.95
N ASN A 158 -9.51 -20.16 -8.71
CA ASN A 158 -8.76 -19.47 -9.76
C ASN A 158 -9.62 -19.41 -11.02
N VAL A 159 -10.26 -18.26 -11.26
CA VAL A 159 -11.21 -18.07 -12.36
C VAL A 159 -10.55 -17.31 -13.50
N ASP A 160 -10.47 -17.95 -14.67
CA ASP A 160 -10.05 -17.31 -15.92
C ASP A 160 -10.96 -16.10 -16.24
N PRO A 161 -10.42 -14.96 -16.70
CA PRO A 161 -11.22 -13.80 -17.09
C PRO A 161 -12.40 -14.09 -18.03
N ASN A 162 -12.26 -15.07 -18.92
CA ASN A 162 -13.31 -15.45 -19.88
C ASN A 162 -14.41 -16.31 -19.26
N ASN A 163 -14.16 -16.88 -18.08
CA ASN A 163 -15.10 -17.75 -17.36
C ASN A 163 -15.93 -16.97 -16.31
N VAL A 164 -15.85 -15.64 -16.29
CA VAL A 164 -16.64 -14.82 -15.38
C VAL A 164 -18.06 -14.61 -15.91
N THR A 165 -19.05 -15.14 -15.20
CA THR A 165 -20.47 -14.96 -15.53
C THR A 165 -20.92 -13.53 -15.18
N PRO A 166 -21.88 -12.94 -15.93
CA PRO A 166 -22.27 -11.54 -15.76
C PRO A 166 -23.04 -11.26 -14.46
N ASP A 167 -23.66 -12.28 -13.88
CA ASP A 167 -24.51 -12.16 -12.69
C ASP A 167 -23.71 -11.82 -11.44
N LYS A 168 -24.41 -11.47 -10.36
CA LYS A 168 -23.85 -11.33 -9.02
C LYS A 168 -24.52 -12.33 -8.08
N GLU A 169 -23.75 -12.80 -7.11
CA GLU A 169 -24.29 -13.56 -5.99
C GLU A 169 -25.15 -12.67 -5.09
N SER A 170 -26.26 -13.23 -4.61
CA SER A 170 -27.07 -12.59 -3.58
C SER A 170 -26.33 -12.52 -2.24
N ARG A 171 -26.72 -11.58 -1.40
CA ARG A 171 -26.16 -11.44 -0.05
C ARG A 171 -26.60 -12.58 0.83
N THR A 172 -25.64 -13.34 1.36
CA THR A 172 -25.85 -14.31 2.44
C THR A 172 -25.43 -13.72 3.78
N THR A 173 -25.91 -14.29 4.88
CA THR A 173 -25.50 -13.91 6.24
C THR A 173 -23.98 -13.95 6.39
N ASP A 174 -23.34 -15.00 5.87
CA ASP A 174 -21.88 -15.16 5.90
C ASP A 174 -21.15 -14.05 5.12
N ALA A 175 -21.65 -13.70 3.92
CA ALA A 175 -21.06 -12.64 3.11
C ALA A 175 -21.15 -11.28 3.82
N VAL A 176 -22.28 -10.98 4.45
CA VAL A 176 -22.51 -9.75 5.22
C VAL A 176 -21.59 -9.68 6.44
N GLN A 177 -21.41 -10.80 7.15
CA GLN A 177 -20.51 -10.87 8.30
C GLN A 177 -19.05 -10.64 7.88
N LEU A 178 -18.58 -11.32 6.82
CA LEU A 178 -17.23 -11.14 6.29
C LEU A 178 -16.98 -9.72 5.76
N HIS A 179 -17.99 -9.09 5.16
CA HIS A 179 -17.89 -7.70 4.73
C HIS A 179 -17.77 -6.74 5.91
N SER A 180 -18.52 -6.99 6.99
CA SER A 180 -18.43 -6.20 8.22
C SER A 180 -17.05 -6.33 8.84
N GLU A 181 -16.52 -7.54 8.97
CA GLU A 181 -15.15 -7.81 9.43
C GLU A 181 -14.11 -7.09 8.55
N TYR A 182 -14.27 -7.14 7.22
CA TYR A 182 -13.39 -6.44 6.30
C TYR A 182 -13.38 -4.92 6.53
N ILE A 183 -14.55 -4.30 6.71
CA ILE A 183 -14.67 -2.86 6.98
C ILE A 183 -13.97 -2.51 8.30
N ASP A 184 -14.19 -3.31 9.34
CA ASP A 184 -13.56 -3.08 10.65
C ASP A 184 -12.03 -3.18 10.57
N LEU A 185 -11.50 -4.16 9.82
CA LEU A 185 -10.06 -4.30 9.58
C LEU A 185 -9.49 -3.14 8.73
N VAL A 186 -10.24 -2.63 7.76
CA VAL A 186 -9.83 -1.44 6.98
C VAL A 186 -9.77 -0.21 7.88
N SER A 187 -10.77 -0.02 8.76
CA SER A 187 -10.81 1.07 9.73
C SER A 187 -9.63 1.00 10.72
N GLN A 188 -9.38 -0.18 11.30
CA GLN A 188 -8.22 -0.44 12.16
C GLN A 188 -6.90 -0.15 11.42
N GLY A 189 -6.78 -0.55 10.15
CA GLY A 189 -5.63 -0.23 9.31
C GLY A 189 -5.39 1.27 9.16
N GLY A 190 -6.46 2.05 8.98
CA GLY A 190 -6.38 3.51 8.93
C GLY A 190 -5.88 4.15 10.23
N ALA A 191 -6.34 3.66 11.38
CA ALA A 191 -5.85 4.12 12.68
C ALA A 191 -4.36 3.80 12.88
N ILE A 192 -3.94 2.56 12.55
CA ILE A 192 -2.53 2.16 12.63
C ILE A 192 -1.67 3.01 11.69
N ASP A 193 -2.13 3.27 10.46
CA ASP A 193 -1.39 4.09 9.49
C ASP A 193 -1.23 5.54 9.94
N ARG A 194 -2.24 6.12 10.58
CA ARG A 194 -2.17 7.45 11.20
C ARG A 194 -1.11 7.49 12.30
N ASP A 195 -1.15 6.55 13.23
CA ASP A 195 -0.21 6.54 14.37
C ASP A 195 1.22 6.28 13.88
N LEU A 196 1.38 5.41 12.89
CA LEU A 196 2.66 5.13 12.24
C LEU A 196 3.20 6.36 11.50
N LEU A 197 2.33 7.14 10.84
CA LEU A 197 2.71 8.41 10.21
C LEU A 197 3.29 9.38 11.25
N LEU A 198 2.59 9.56 12.38
CA LEU A 198 3.03 10.45 13.45
C LEU A 198 4.40 10.04 14.01
N VAL A 199 4.56 8.75 14.35
CA VAL A 199 5.85 8.24 14.87
C VAL A 199 6.97 8.38 13.84
N LYS A 200 6.69 8.11 12.56
CA LYS A 200 7.67 8.31 11.48
C LYS A 200 8.07 9.77 11.33
N MET A 201 7.12 10.71 11.43
CA MET A 201 7.42 12.14 11.37
C MET A 201 8.32 12.56 12.54
N LYS A 202 8.04 12.12 13.77
CA LYS A 202 8.90 12.39 14.93
C LYS A 202 10.31 11.82 14.74
N LEU A 203 10.44 10.59 14.26
CA LEU A 203 11.74 9.98 13.97
C LEU A 203 12.50 10.72 12.85
N LYS A 204 11.80 11.21 11.82
CA LYS A 204 12.40 12.05 10.77
C LYS A 204 12.97 13.36 11.34
N VAL A 205 12.21 14.03 12.21
CA VAL A 205 12.67 15.24 12.91
C VAL A 205 13.93 14.95 13.71
N LEU A 206 13.95 13.85 14.48
CA LEU A 206 15.15 13.44 15.24
C LEU A 206 16.36 13.11 14.34
N CYS A 207 16.14 12.64 13.11
CA CYS A 207 17.23 12.46 12.15
C CYS A 207 17.81 13.80 11.68
N GLY A 208 16.99 14.83 11.54
CA GLY A 208 17.35 16.08 10.86
C GLY A 208 17.96 15.80 9.48
N GLN A 209 19.16 16.31 9.23
CA GLN A 209 19.89 16.08 7.98
C GLN A 209 20.61 14.72 7.90
N ALA A 210 20.67 13.94 8.98
CA ALA A 210 21.30 12.62 8.94
C ALA A 210 20.56 11.65 8.00
N LYS A 211 21.27 10.63 7.52
CA LYS A 211 20.66 9.54 6.74
C LYS A 211 19.94 8.49 7.61
N GLY A 212 19.97 8.65 8.93
CA GLY A 212 19.29 7.77 9.86
C GLY A 212 19.80 7.84 11.29
N ILE A 213 19.23 6.98 12.13
CA ILE A 213 19.65 6.71 13.50
C ILE A 213 19.94 5.21 13.57
N ASP A 214 21.14 4.84 14.03
CA ASP A 214 21.63 3.46 14.03
C ASP A 214 20.67 2.53 14.79
N GLY A 215 20.37 1.38 14.17
CA GLY A 215 19.41 0.39 14.69
C GLY A 215 17.94 0.82 14.72
N ILE A 216 17.60 2.07 14.37
CA ILE A 216 16.23 2.60 14.53
C ILE A 216 15.55 2.88 13.19
N ILE A 217 16.16 3.74 12.37
CA ILE A 217 15.54 4.27 11.15
C ILE A 217 16.60 4.60 10.10
N GLU A 218 16.36 4.18 8.86
CA GLU A 218 17.02 4.75 7.69
C GLU A 218 16.09 5.80 7.08
N TYR A 219 16.60 7.01 6.87
CA TYR A 219 15.89 8.13 6.27
C TYR A 219 16.82 8.79 5.24
N VAL A 220 16.77 8.29 4.01
CA VAL A 220 17.65 8.68 2.91
C VAL A 220 16.91 9.60 1.96
N ARG A 221 17.55 10.71 1.59
CA ARG A 221 17.02 11.73 0.68
C ARG A 221 18.10 12.06 -0.33
N GLU A 222 17.94 11.61 -1.56
CA GLU A 222 18.97 11.70 -2.60
C GLU A 222 18.35 11.72 -4.00
N ASP A 223 19.13 12.22 -4.96
CA ASP A 223 18.77 12.09 -6.36
C ASP A 223 18.95 10.65 -6.82
N ARG A 224 17.96 10.18 -7.58
CA ARG A 224 18.05 8.91 -8.28
C ARG A 224 17.76 9.14 -9.75
N MET A 225 18.59 8.56 -10.60
CA MET A 225 18.29 8.53 -12.03
C MET A 225 17.16 7.55 -12.33
N THR A 226 16.21 8.02 -13.12
CA THR A 226 15.07 7.26 -13.62
C THR A 226 15.14 7.12 -15.13
N PHE A 227 14.51 6.07 -15.62
CA PHE A 227 14.54 5.74 -17.04
C PHE A 227 13.71 6.75 -17.84
N ASP A 228 14.37 7.37 -18.81
CA ASP A 228 13.79 8.29 -19.78
C ASP A 228 13.16 7.51 -20.93
N GLU A 229 11.88 7.19 -20.74
CA GLU A 229 11.12 6.41 -21.71
C GLU A 229 10.85 7.18 -22.99
N ASP A 230 10.66 8.50 -22.91
CA ASP A 230 10.36 9.36 -24.06
C ASP A 230 11.58 9.47 -24.98
N SER A 231 12.78 9.72 -24.40
CA SER A 231 14.03 9.73 -25.18
C SER A 231 14.33 8.34 -25.75
N PHE A 232 14.09 7.27 -24.98
CA PHE A 232 14.31 5.91 -25.47
C PHE A 232 13.39 5.56 -26.65
N GLU A 233 12.10 5.92 -26.59
CA GLU A 233 11.15 5.71 -27.68
C GLU A 233 11.55 6.48 -28.93
N ALA A 234 11.98 7.74 -28.78
CA ALA A 234 12.40 8.59 -29.89
C ALA A 234 13.67 8.06 -30.60
N ASP A 235 14.67 7.65 -29.82
CA ASP A 235 15.95 7.19 -30.35
C ASP A 235 15.89 5.75 -30.88
N ASN A 236 15.08 4.89 -30.25
CA ASN A 236 15.03 3.44 -30.51
C ASN A 236 13.61 2.92 -30.77
N PRO A 237 12.85 3.46 -31.74
CA PRO A 237 11.43 3.13 -31.93
C PRO A 237 11.19 1.64 -32.20
N ALA A 238 12.11 0.97 -32.89
CA ALA A 238 12.00 -0.47 -33.16
C ALA A 238 12.18 -1.32 -31.90
N LEU A 239 13.14 -0.98 -31.03
CA LEU A 239 13.34 -1.67 -29.76
C LEU A 239 12.19 -1.36 -28.78
N TYR A 240 11.71 -0.12 -28.77
CA TYR A 240 10.52 0.26 -28.00
C TYR A 240 9.32 -0.62 -28.37
N ALA A 241 9.06 -0.79 -29.67
CA ALA A 241 8.00 -1.68 -30.15
C ALA A 241 8.27 -3.15 -29.76
N GLN A 242 9.52 -3.63 -29.87
CA GLN A 242 9.89 -4.99 -29.49
C GLN A 242 9.61 -5.29 -28.00
N PHE A 243 9.87 -4.33 -27.10
CA PHE A 243 9.63 -4.48 -25.66
C PHE A 243 8.25 -3.97 -25.21
N THR A 244 7.39 -3.58 -26.15
CA THR A 244 5.99 -3.26 -25.87
C THR A 244 5.17 -4.55 -25.84
N VAL A 245 4.72 -4.93 -24.65
CA VAL A 245 4.05 -6.20 -24.43
C VAL A 245 2.55 -6.04 -24.25
N GLN A 246 1.79 -6.83 -25.02
CA GLN A 246 0.36 -7.01 -24.75
C GLN A 246 0.21 -7.87 -23.49
N ARG A 247 -0.33 -7.27 -22.43
CA ARG A 247 -0.64 -8.01 -21.21
C ARG A 247 -1.97 -8.76 -21.39
N PRO A 248 -2.09 -10.00 -20.89
CA PRO A 248 -3.34 -10.74 -20.99
C PRO A 248 -4.43 -10.05 -20.16
N PRO A 249 -5.73 -10.29 -20.49
CA PRO A 249 -6.84 -9.89 -19.64
C PRO A 249 -6.63 -10.30 -18.19
N GLN A 250 -7.04 -9.45 -17.25
CA GLN A 250 -6.92 -9.70 -15.83
C GLN A 250 -8.28 -9.66 -15.15
N ARG A 251 -8.55 -10.66 -14.31
CA ARG A 251 -9.67 -10.66 -13.36
C ARG A 251 -9.25 -9.90 -12.11
N ARG A 252 -9.89 -8.78 -11.82
CA ARG A 252 -9.64 -7.97 -10.61
C ARG A 252 -10.79 -8.10 -9.64
N PHE A 253 -10.48 -8.52 -8.43
CA PHE A 253 -11.44 -8.63 -7.32
C PHE A 253 -11.28 -7.46 -6.35
N SER A 254 -12.39 -6.80 -6.04
CA SER A 254 -12.47 -5.72 -5.06
C SER A 254 -13.62 -5.94 -4.09
N VAL A 255 -13.39 -5.61 -2.83
CA VAL A 255 -14.43 -5.57 -1.79
C VAL A 255 -14.81 -4.11 -1.60
N MET A 256 -16.10 -3.83 -1.49
CA MET A 256 -16.63 -2.49 -1.23
C MET A 256 -16.11 -1.98 0.12
N ARG A 257 -15.94 -0.65 0.23
CA ARG A 257 -15.43 -0.01 1.46
C ARG A 257 -16.53 0.64 2.29
N SER A 258 -17.78 0.44 1.92
CA SER A 258 -18.96 0.99 2.56
C SER A 258 -20.07 -0.05 2.60
N ARG A 259 -20.96 0.07 3.59
CA ARG A 259 -22.21 -0.67 3.64
C ARG A 259 -23.23 0.11 2.81
N GLY A 260 -23.40 -0.27 1.54
CA GLY A 260 -24.41 0.34 0.65
C GLY A 260 -25.75 -0.41 0.68
N TYR A 261 -26.10 -0.99 1.83
CA TYR A 261 -27.20 -1.92 1.97
C TYR A 261 -27.78 -1.99 3.38
#